data_AF-A0A920IYD9-F1
#
_entry.id   AF-A0A920IYD9-F1
#
_cell.length_a   1.000
_cell.length_b   1.000
_cell.length_c   1.000
_cell.angle_alpha   90.00
_cell.angle_beta   90.00
_cell.angle_gamma   90.00
#
_symmetry.space_group_name_H-M   'P 1'
#
loop_
_entity.id
_entity.type
_entity.pdbx_description
1 polymer ?
#
loop_
_entity_poly.entity_id
_entity_poly.type
_entity_poly.pdbx_seq_one_letter_code
_entity_poly.pdbx_strand_id
1 'polypeptide(L)' 'MEPIFGYLHRGTEKLAEERTYTQVVTLTDRMDYVSSMLNNQGYILALEKLSNITPEPRGVWLRMIAF' A
#
# COMPACT_ATOMS: atom_id res chain seq x y z
N MET A 1 -31.47 -9.30 0.42
CA MET A 1 -30.75 -8.02 0.22
C MET A 1 -29.64 -8.31 -0.78
N GLU A 2 -29.54 -7.56 -1.86
CA GLU A 2 -28.52 -7.76 -2.89
C GLU A 2 -27.34 -6.79 -2.65
N PRO A 3 -26.09 -7.27 -2.58
CA PRO A 3 -24.94 -6.40 -2.38
C PRO A 3 -24.64 -5.60 -3.66
N ILE A 4 -24.76 -4.28 -3.58
CA ILE A 4 -24.40 -3.36 -4.67
C ILE A 4 -23.08 -2.69 -4.31
N PHE A 5 -22.03 -2.99 -5.07
CA PHE A 5 -20.68 -2.44 -4.85
C PHE A 5 -20.43 -1.17 -5.66
N GLY A 6 -19.39 -0.41 -5.31
CA GLY A 6 -18.87 0.70 -6.14
C GLY A 6 -19.17 2.11 -5.64
N TYR A 7 -20.01 2.31 -4.63
CA TYR A 7 -20.26 3.64 -4.04
C TYR A 7 -19.01 4.33 -3.48
N LEU A 8 -18.00 3.55 -3.09
CA LEU A 8 -16.71 4.03 -2.62
C LEU A 8 -15.58 3.77 -3.63
N HIS A 9 -15.90 3.45 -4.89
CA HIS A 9 -14.87 3.32 -5.92
C HIS A 9 -14.27 4.71 -6.21
N ARG A 10 -12.95 4.84 -6.06
CA ARG A 10 -12.25 6.12 -6.20
C ARG A 10 -11.20 6.17 -7.32
N GLY A 11 -11.15 5.14 -8.18
CA GLY A 11 -10.16 5.08 -9.25
C GLY A 11 -8.72 5.10 -8.74
N THR A 12 -8.45 4.52 -7.55
CA THR A 12 -7.14 4.56 -6.88
C THR A 12 -6.00 4.08 -7.78
N GLU A 13 -6.24 3.02 -8.55
CA GLU A 13 -5.26 2.47 -9.50
C GLU A 13 -4.97 3.44 -10.64
N LYS A 14 -6.00 4.09 -11.19
CA LYS A 14 -5.84 5.13 -12.22
C LYS A 14 -5.04 6.32 -11.71
N LEU A 15 -5.31 6.73 -10.48
CA LEU A 15 -4.56 7.79 -9.80
C LEU A 15 -3.09 7.40 -9.53
N ALA A 16 -2.79 6.11 -9.41
CA ALA A 16 -1.43 5.64 -9.22
C ALA A 16 -0.60 5.72 -10.52
N GLU A 17 -1.22 5.58 -11.70
CA GLU A 17 -0.53 5.69 -12.99
C GLU A 17 0.12 7.07 -13.22
N GLU A 18 -0.45 8.13 -12.65
CA GLU A 18 0.03 9.51 -12.77
C GLU A 18 0.95 9.95 -11.62
N ARG A 19 1.28 9.05 -10.68
CA ARG A 19 2.05 9.36 -9.47
C ARG A 19 3.38 8.61 -9.44
N THR A 20 4.35 9.19 -8.74
CA THR A 20 5.60 8.47 -8.44
C THR A 20 5.35 7.36 -7.42
N TYR A 21 6.18 6.33 -7.44
CA TYR A 21 6.05 5.19 -6.52
C TYR A 21 5.94 5.60 -5.04
N THR A 22 6.64 6.66 -4.62
CA THR A 22 6.57 7.19 -3.24
C THR A 22 5.25 7.88 -2.95
N GLN A 23 4.67 8.61 -3.92
CA GLN A 23 3.38 9.29 -3.75
C GLN A 23 2.22 8.31 -3.58
N VAL A 24 2.32 7.12 -4.20
CA VAL A 24 1.30 6.06 -4.15
C VAL A 24 1.15 5.46 -2.75
N VAL A 25 2.15 5.55 -1.86
CA VAL A 25 2.04 5.06 -0.47
C VAL A 25 0.82 5.65 0.26
N THR A 26 0.53 6.92 0.01
CA THR A 26 -0.64 7.57 0.64
C THR A 26 -1.97 7.11 0.05
N LEU A 27 -1.97 6.53 -1.16
CA LEU A 27 -3.14 5.93 -1.78
C LEU A 27 -3.39 4.54 -1.18
N THR A 28 -2.34 3.75 -0.96
CA THR A 28 -2.44 2.39 -0.41
C THR A 28 -2.91 2.38 1.05
N ASP A 29 -2.52 3.39 1.84
CA ASP A 29 -3.06 3.62 3.19
C ASP A 29 -4.60 3.72 3.24
N ARG A 30 -5.23 4.16 2.14
CA ARG A 30 -6.67 4.44 2.08
C ARG A 30 -7.49 3.30 1.45
N MET A 31 -6.87 2.15 1.18
CA MET A 31 -7.56 0.97 0.66
C MET A 31 -8.20 0.15 1.79
N ASP A 32 -7.56 0.11 2.96
CA ASP A 32 -8.10 -0.43 4.20
C ASP A 32 -7.84 0.60 5.30
N TYR A 33 -8.93 1.15 5.83
CA TYR A 33 -8.88 2.19 6.85
C TYR A 33 -8.60 1.66 8.25
N VAL A 34 -8.68 0.36 8.47
CA VAL A 34 -8.37 -0.27 9.76
C VAL A 34 -6.90 -0.69 9.80
N SER A 35 -6.38 -1.20 8.68
CA SER A 35 -5.02 -1.75 8.61
C SER A 35 -4.14 -1.07 7.55
N SER A 36 -4.03 0.25 7.62
CA SER A 36 -3.32 1.05 6.62
C SER A 36 -1.84 0.66 6.45
N MET A 37 -1.16 0.35 7.57
CA MET A 37 0.25 -0.09 7.56
C MET A 37 0.44 -1.43 6.85
N LEU A 38 -0.52 -2.36 6.94
CA LEU A 38 -0.49 -3.66 6.23
C LEU A 38 -0.57 -3.46 4.72
N ASN A 39 -1.44 -2.58 4.26
CA ASN A 39 -1.52 -2.26 2.84
C ASN A 39 -0.26 -1.58 2.31
N ASN A 40 0.29 -0.61 3.06
CA ASN A 40 1.56 0.01 2.70
C ASN A 40 2.69 -1.01 2.63
N GLN A 41 2.76 -1.94 3.59
CA GLN A 41 3.77 -2.99 3.58
C GLN A 41 3.65 -3.91 2.36
N GLY A 42 2.44 -4.33 1.99
CA GLY A 42 2.23 -5.12 0.78
C GLY A 42 2.74 -4.42 -0.47
N TYR A 43 2.48 -3.11 -0.59
CA TYR A 43 2.96 -2.29 -1.70
C TYR A 43 4.49 -2.11 -1.70
N ILE A 44 5.10 -1.77 -0.56
CA ILE A 44 6.55 -1.58 -0.45
C ILE A 44 7.31 -2.87 -0.73
N LEU A 45 6.84 -4.02 -0.24
CA LEU A 45 7.47 -5.32 -0.53
C LEU A 45 7.47 -5.63 -2.04
N ALA A 46 6.41 -5.26 -2.75
CA ALA A 46 6.36 -5.41 -4.20
C ALA A 46 7.40 -4.52 -4.91
N LEU A 47 7.55 -3.26 -4.46
CA LEU A 47 8.55 -2.34 -4.99
C LEU A 47 9.98 -2.78 -4.70
N GLU A 48 10.26 -3.23 -3.47
CA GLU A 48 11.57 -3.74 -3.07
C GLU A 48 11.97 -4.94 -3.93
N LYS A 49 11.02 -5.86 -4.17
CA LYS A 49 11.23 -7.00 -5.06
C LYS A 49 11.47 -6.58 -6.51
N LEU A 50 10.73 -5.58 -7.01
CA LEU A 50 10.89 -5.08 -8.38
C LEU A 50 12.22 -4.35 -8.60
N SER A 51 12.70 -3.65 -7.57
CA SER A 51 13.94 -2.87 -7.61
C SER A 51 15.19 -3.63 -7.12
N ASN A 52 15.04 -4.89 -6.69
CA ASN A 52 16.09 -5.70 -6.08
C ASN A 52 16.76 -5.02 -4.87
N ILE A 53 15.96 -4.32 -4.05
CA ILE A 53 16.42 -3.67 -2.83
C ILE A 53 16.16 -4.57 -1.64
N THR A 54 17.18 -4.76 -0.80
CA THR A 54 17.05 -5.47 0.48
C THR A 54 17.12 -4.45 1.62
N PRO A 55 16.05 -4.28 2.42
CA PRO A 55 16.06 -3.35 3.55
C PRO A 55 16.99 -3.86 4.66
N GLU A 56 17.51 -2.93 5.47
CA GLU A 56 18.30 -3.27 6.64
C GLU A 56 17.48 -4.05 7.68
N PRO A 57 18.10 -4.96 8.47
CA PRO A 57 17.40 -5.77 9.47
C PRO A 57 16.55 -4.92 10.43
N ARG A 58 17.06 -3.76 10.86
CA ARG A 58 16.31 -2.84 11.73
C ARG A 58 15.01 -2.37 11.07
N GLY A 59 15.02 -2.06 9.77
CA GLY A 59 13.83 -1.64 9.04
C GLY A 59 12.76 -2.73 8.97
N VAL A 60 13.19 -3.99 8.79
CA VAL A 60 12.28 -5.15 8.82
C VAL A 60 11.62 -5.31 10.18
N TRP A 61 12.38 -5.19 11.27
CA TRP A 61 11.82 -5.30 12.63
C TRP A 61 10.85 -4.16 12.97
N LEU A 62 11.16 -2.93 12.56
CA LEU A 62 10.26 -1.79 12.76
C LEU A 62 8.92 -1.98 12.05
N ARG A 63 8.95 -2.49 10.82
CA ARG A 63 7.75 -2.87 10.06
C ARG A 63 6.93 -3.94 10.78
N MET A 64 7.59 -4.93 11.38
CA MET A 64 6.95 -6.02 12.11
C MET A 64 6.22 -5.55 13.38
N ILE A 65 6.73 -4.53 14.06
CA ILE A 65 6.14 -3.96 15.29
C ILE A 65 5.01 -2.98 14.98
N ALA A 66 5.04 -2.33 13.82
CA ALA A 66 4.01 -1.36 13.41
C ALA A 66 2.65 -2.01 13.04
N PHE A 67 2.55 -3.33 13.19
CA PHE A 67 1.34 -4.13 13.00
C PHE A 67 0.57 -4.35 14.30
#